data_AF-A0A847NEL0-F1
#
_entry.id   AF-A0A847NEL0-F1
#
_cell.length_a   1.000
_cell.length_b   1.000
_cell.length_c   1.000
_cell.angle_alpha   90.00
_cell.angle_beta   90.00
_cell.angle_gamma   90.00
#
_symmetry.space_group_name_H-M   'P 1'
#
loop_
_entity.id
_entity.type
_entity.pdbx_description
1 polymer ?
#
loop_
_entity_poly.entity_id
_entity_poly.type
_entity_poly.pdbx_seq_one_letter_code
_entity_poly.pdbx_strand_id
1 'polypeptide(L)'
;MGSFSWQYDETQQVGVDYTKISEVEVYDKRMSKLRDIRQETDNIIKLLNIGLKDTIIEFGAATGEFACAAAQHCKRVIAVDVSANMLEYAKKKSKEKGIGNIDFFHGGFLTYRHSGELADMVITQLALHHLPDFWKQVALKRIFKMLKEGGTLYIKDTVYSFDTDNYRQFFEKWISETRISAGEELAWDVETAIRNEFST
;
A
#
# COMPACT_ATOMS: atom_id res chain seq x y z
N MET A 1 9.51 7.07 21.43
CA MET A 1 10.89 6.54 21.30
C MET A 1 11.14 6.33 19.82
N GLY A 2 12.03 7.17 19.27
CA GLY A 2 12.20 7.41 17.83
C GLY A 2 12.79 6.24 17.06
N SER A 3 12.73 6.35 15.73
CA SER A 3 13.45 5.49 14.80
C SER A 3 14.94 5.49 15.15
N PHE A 4 15.60 4.35 14.95
CA PHE A 4 17.05 4.31 15.09
C PHE A 4 17.69 5.05 13.91
N SER A 5 18.77 5.80 14.15
CA SER A 5 19.45 6.56 13.08
C SER A 5 20.00 5.70 11.94
N TRP A 6 20.16 4.39 12.17
CA TRP A 6 20.63 3.40 11.19
C TRP A 6 19.49 2.63 10.51
N GLN A 7 18.24 2.80 10.96
CA GLN A 7 17.10 2.13 10.36
C GLN A 7 16.76 2.79 9.02
N TYR A 8 16.36 1.98 8.04
CA TYR A 8 15.88 2.53 6.77
C TYR A 8 14.70 3.46 6.99
N ASP A 9 14.79 4.65 6.40
CA ASP A 9 13.77 5.67 6.48
C ASP A 9 12.69 5.40 5.43
N GLU A 10 11.65 4.68 5.86
CA GLU A 10 10.48 4.35 5.03
C GLU A 10 9.59 5.56 4.72
N THR A 11 9.91 6.76 5.22
CA THR A 11 9.22 8.00 4.84
C THR A 11 9.80 8.62 3.58
N GLN A 12 11.00 8.20 3.14
CA GLN A 12 11.57 8.64 1.88
C GLN A 12 10.89 7.94 0.71
N GLN A 13 10.07 8.68 -0.02
CA GLN A 13 9.36 8.20 -1.19
C GLN A 13 10.18 8.43 -2.46
N VAL A 14 10.03 7.50 -3.40
CA VAL A 14 10.61 7.60 -4.75
C VAL A 14 9.54 8.18 -5.68
N GLY A 15 9.91 9.15 -6.53
CA GLY A 15 8.99 9.74 -7.50
C GLY A 15 8.21 10.93 -6.96
N VAL A 16 6.89 10.80 -6.86
CA VAL A 16 5.98 11.91 -6.55
C VAL A 16 6.05 12.31 -5.07
N ASP A 17 6.22 13.60 -4.82
CA ASP A 17 6.24 14.17 -3.48
C ASP A 17 4.81 14.36 -2.93
N TYR A 18 4.35 13.42 -2.11
CA TYR A 18 3.03 13.48 -1.47
C TYR A 18 2.99 14.39 -0.23
N THR A 19 4.02 15.22 0.03
CA THR A 19 3.97 16.25 1.09
C THR A 19 3.06 17.44 0.74
N LYS A 20 2.55 17.52 -0.49
CA LYS A 20 1.57 18.52 -0.93
C LYS A 20 0.17 17.92 -1.04
N ILE A 21 -0.82 18.53 -0.37
CA ILE A 21 -2.21 18.08 -0.40
C ILE A 21 -2.81 18.07 -1.82
N SER A 22 -2.42 19.02 -2.69
CA SER A 22 -2.85 19.04 -4.09
C SER A 22 -2.44 17.78 -4.86
N GLU A 23 -1.26 17.24 -4.56
CA GLU A 23 -0.75 16.01 -5.20
C GLU A 23 -1.53 14.78 -4.72
N VAL A 24 -2.03 14.78 -3.48
CA VAL A 24 -2.89 13.69 -2.97
C VAL A 24 -4.23 13.62 -3.72
N GLU A 25 -4.85 14.76 -4.01
CA GLU A 25 -6.09 14.79 -4.81
C GLU A 25 -5.86 14.39 -6.27
N VAL A 26 -4.75 14.83 -6.86
CA VAL A 26 -4.35 14.43 -8.22
C VAL A 26 -4.10 12.92 -8.25
N TYR A 27 -3.37 12.39 -7.27
CA TYR A 27 -3.12 10.96 -7.11
C TYR A 27 -4.42 10.16 -7.03
N ASP A 28 -5.38 10.57 -6.18
CA ASP A 28 -6.66 9.87 -6.01
C ASP A 28 -7.45 9.80 -7.33
N LYS A 29 -7.52 10.93 -8.05
CA LYS A 29 -8.17 11.02 -9.36
C LYS A 29 -7.44 10.24 -10.44
N ARG A 30 -6.11 10.17 -10.39
CA ARG A 30 -5.29 9.40 -11.33
C ARG A 30 -5.50 7.90 -11.11
N MET A 31 -5.39 7.45 -9.86
CA MET A 31 -5.53 6.03 -9.52
C MET A 31 -6.94 5.50 -9.80
N SER A 32 -7.98 6.29 -9.55
CA SER A 32 -9.36 5.92 -9.90
C SER A 32 -9.63 5.79 -11.40
N LYS A 33 -8.79 6.38 -12.27
CA LYS A 33 -8.86 6.19 -13.72
C LYS A 33 -8.05 4.99 -14.20
N LEU A 34 -6.90 4.74 -13.56
CA LEU A 34 -5.99 3.66 -13.94
C LEU A 34 -6.42 2.30 -13.39
N ARG A 35 -7.14 2.27 -12.27
CA ARG A 35 -7.51 1.05 -11.56
C ARG A 35 -9.01 0.97 -11.35
N ASP A 36 -9.56 -0.23 -11.48
CA ASP A 36 -10.90 -0.53 -10.97
C ASP A 36 -10.81 -0.85 -9.47
N ILE A 37 -10.59 0.20 -8.67
CA ILE A 37 -10.38 0.10 -7.22
C ILE A 37 -11.55 -0.61 -6.53
N ARG A 38 -12.77 -0.40 -7.03
CA ARG A 38 -13.97 -1.04 -6.50
C ARG A 38 -13.94 -2.54 -6.72
N GLN A 39 -13.74 -2.99 -7.96
CA GLN A 39 -13.68 -4.41 -8.26
C GLN A 39 -12.49 -5.09 -7.56
N GLU A 40 -11.33 -4.43 -7.52
CA GLU A 40 -10.16 -4.94 -6.79
C GLU A 40 -10.47 -5.14 -5.31
N THR A 41 -11.13 -4.18 -4.66
CA THR A 41 -11.49 -4.29 -3.25
C THR A 41 -12.55 -5.37 -3.02
N ASP A 42 -13.59 -5.43 -3.86
CA ASP A 42 -14.62 -6.46 -3.79
C ASP A 42 -14.02 -7.86 -3.93
N ASN A 43 -13.01 -8.02 -4.79
CA ASN A 43 -12.28 -9.28 -4.96
C ASN A 43 -11.50 -9.66 -3.70
N ILE A 44 -10.82 -8.71 -3.06
CA ILE A 44 -10.08 -8.96 -1.81
C ILE A 44 -11.06 -9.37 -0.69
N ILE A 45 -12.17 -8.64 -0.53
CA ILE A 45 -13.20 -8.94 0.49
C ILE A 45 -13.75 -10.35 0.31
N LYS A 46 -14.05 -10.75 -0.93
CA LYS A 46 -14.54 -12.10 -1.24
C LYS A 46 -13.47 -13.17 -1.05
N LEU A 47 -12.26 -12.95 -1.57
CA LEU A 47 -11.15 -13.91 -1.52
C LEU A 47 -10.75 -14.24 -0.09
N LEU A 48 -10.68 -13.22 0.77
CA LEU A 48 -10.30 -13.38 2.17
C LEU A 48 -11.50 -13.72 3.07
N ASN A 49 -12.72 -13.71 2.53
CA ASN A 49 -13.96 -13.91 3.27
C ASN A 49 -14.05 -12.97 4.49
N ILE A 50 -13.76 -11.68 4.29
CA ILE A 50 -13.80 -10.65 5.34
C ILE A 50 -15.21 -10.57 5.93
N GLY A 51 -15.31 -10.68 7.26
CA GLY A 51 -16.56 -10.66 8.01
C GLY A 51 -16.55 -9.73 9.22
N LEU A 52 -17.74 -9.50 9.79
CA LEU A 52 -18.02 -8.47 10.80
C LEU A 52 -17.26 -8.61 12.13
N LYS A 53 -16.51 -9.71 12.32
CA LYS A 53 -15.69 -9.95 13.51
C LYS A 53 -14.21 -9.64 13.28
N ASP A 54 -13.81 -9.42 12.03
CA ASP A 54 -12.41 -9.35 11.65
C ASP A 54 -11.81 -7.98 11.97
N THR A 55 -10.59 -8.01 12.48
CA THR A 55 -9.72 -6.85 12.60
C THR A 55 -8.66 -6.91 11.52
N ILE A 56 -8.60 -5.86 10.70
CA ILE A 56 -7.70 -5.76 9.55
C ILE A 56 -6.65 -4.69 9.82
N ILE A 57 -5.39 -4.97 9.52
CA ILE A 57 -4.35 -3.93 9.39
C ILE A 57 -4.04 -3.75 7.91
N GLU A 58 -4.16 -2.53 7.41
CA GLU A 58 -3.73 -2.15 6.07
C GLU A 58 -2.45 -1.32 6.15
N PHE A 59 -1.36 -1.82 5.54
CA PHE A 59 -0.13 -1.05 5.34
C PHE A 59 -0.08 -0.44 3.94
N GLY A 60 0.21 0.87 3.87
CA GLY A 60 0.14 1.64 2.64
C GLY A 60 -1.29 2.03 2.29
N ALA A 61 -2.07 2.48 3.28
CA ALA A 61 -3.49 2.76 3.12
C ALA A 61 -3.79 3.93 2.16
N ALA A 62 -2.80 4.77 1.86
CA ALA A 62 -2.89 5.91 0.95
C ALA A 62 -4.16 6.76 1.23
N THR A 63 -4.97 7.03 0.21
CA THR A 63 -6.21 7.81 0.30
C THR A 63 -7.39 7.04 0.89
N GLY A 64 -7.17 5.83 1.40
CA GLY A 64 -8.10 5.05 2.21
C GLY A 64 -9.21 4.34 1.44
N GLU A 65 -9.04 4.08 0.14
CA GLU A 65 -10.07 3.42 -0.67
C GLU A 65 -10.43 2.03 -0.15
N PHE A 66 -9.43 1.16 0.03
CA PHE A 66 -9.65 -0.18 0.59
C PHE A 66 -10.11 -0.09 2.05
N ALA A 67 -9.44 0.71 2.89
CA ALA A 67 -9.87 0.91 4.28
C ALA A 67 -11.36 1.29 4.41
N CYS A 68 -11.85 2.23 3.60
CA CYS A 68 -13.26 2.64 3.60
C CYS A 68 -14.20 1.52 3.14
N ALA A 69 -13.81 0.75 2.13
CA ALA A 69 -14.65 -0.34 1.66
C ALA A 69 -14.67 -1.51 2.67
N ALA A 70 -13.50 -1.98 3.12
CA ALA A 70 -13.37 -3.07 4.07
C ALA A 70 -14.06 -2.77 5.41
N ALA A 71 -14.03 -1.52 5.87
CA ALA A 71 -14.71 -1.07 7.09
C ALA A 71 -16.22 -1.32 7.10
N GLN A 72 -16.87 -1.45 5.95
CA GLN A 72 -18.29 -1.80 5.85
C GLN A 72 -18.57 -3.30 6.09
N HIS A 73 -17.53 -4.14 6.06
CA HIS A 73 -17.64 -5.59 6.13
C HIS A 73 -16.94 -6.20 7.34
N CYS A 74 -16.13 -5.43 8.08
CA CYS A 74 -15.33 -5.92 9.20
C CYS A 74 -15.63 -5.23 10.53
N LYS A 75 -15.10 -5.77 11.63
CA LYS A 75 -15.17 -5.13 12.95
C LYS A 75 -14.42 -3.79 12.94
N ARG A 76 -13.18 -3.80 12.44
CA ARG A 76 -12.27 -2.65 12.51
C ARG A 76 -11.17 -2.72 11.45
N VAL A 77 -10.84 -1.56 10.86
CA VAL A 77 -9.63 -1.38 10.05
C VAL A 77 -8.63 -0.51 10.80
N ILE A 78 -7.36 -0.92 10.78
CA ILE A 78 -6.21 -0.15 11.23
C ILE A 78 -5.45 0.27 9.97
N ALA A 79 -5.64 1.50 9.51
CA ALA A 79 -5.02 2.05 8.32
C ALA A 79 -3.68 2.72 8.67
N VAL A 80 -2.60 2.21 8.09
CA VAL A 80 -1.23 2.63 8.36
C VAL A 80 -0.61 3.20 7.08
N ASP A 81 -0.06 4.41 7.14
CA ASP A 81 0.64 5.02 6.02
C ASP A 81 1.75 5.97 6.50
N VAL A 82 2.85 6.04 5.73
CA VAL A 82 4.01 6.90 6.02
C VAL A 82 3.77 8.36 5.64
N SER A 83 2.73 8.65 4.85
CA SER A 83 2.32 10.01 4.50
C SER A 83 1.20 10.50 5.39
N ALA A 84 1.51 11.50 6.23
CA ALA A 84 0.51 12.17 7.06
C ALA A 84 -0.63 12.80 6.24
N ASN A 85 -0.33 13.33 5.05
CA ASN A 85 -1.32 13.96 4.18
C ASN A 85 -2.29 12.94 3.56
N MET A 86 -1.78 11.77 3.16
CA MET A 86 -2.62 10.67 2.68
C MET A 86 -3.63 10.26 3.76
N LEU A 87 -3.16 10.12 5.00
CA LEU A 87 -4.02 9.79 6.13
C LEU A 87 -5.03 10.89 6.46
N GLU A 88 -4.65 12.17 6.37
CA GLU A 88 -5.59 13.28 6.56
C GLU A 88 -6.71 13.25 5.51
N TYR A 89 -6.34 13.03 4.25
CA TYR A 89 -7.29 12.89 3.16
C TYR A 89 -8.21 11.67 3.37
N ALA A 90 -7.65 10.52 3.72
CA ALA A 90 -8.40 9.30 4.00
C ALA A 90 -9.38 9.47 5.18
N LYS A 91 -8.96 10.16 6.26
CA LYS A 91 -9.82 10.51 7.40
C LYS A 91 -10.99 11.40 6.99
N LYS A 92 -10.75 12.38 6.13
CA LYS A 92 -11.81 13.25 5.61
C LYS A 92 -12.80 12.44 4.78
N LYS A 93 -12.29 11.63 3.85
CA LYS A 93 -13.09 10.73 3.00
C LYS A 93 -13.93 9.75 3.81
N SER A 94 -13.37 9.16 4.87
CA SER A 94 -14.13 8.22 5.73
C SER A 94 -15.27 8.90 6.47
N LYS A 95 -15.06 10.13 6.98
CA LYS A 95 -16.09 10.95 7.63
C LYS A 95 -17.22 11.31 6.67
N GLU A 96 -16.90 11.72 5.45
CA GLU A 96 -17.88 12.04 4.40
C GLU A 96 -18.73 10.81 4.03
N LYS A 97 -18.14 9.61 4.06
CA LYS A 97 -18.84 8.33 3.85
C LYS A 97 -19.58 7.81 5.10
N GLY A 98 -19.50 8.49 6.25
CA GLY A 98 -20.13 8.05 7.50
C GLY A 98 -19.48 6.82 8.14
N ILE A 99 -18.21 6.53 7.83
CA ILE A 99 -17.49 5.35 8.29
C ILE A 99 -16.71 5.68 9.56
N GLY A 100 -17.01 4.99 10.66
CA GLY A 100 -16.48 5.28 12.00
C GLY A 100 -15.53 4.24 12.60
N ASN A 101 -15.31 3.10 11.95
CA ASN A 101 -14.53 1.97 12.48
C ASN A 101 -13.15 1.82 11.80
N ILE A 102 -12.52 2.95 11.47
CA ILE A 102 -11.14 3.00 10.95
C ILE A 102 -10.25 3.79 11.91
N ASP A 103 -9.21 3.14 12.41
CA ASP A 103 -8.13 3.79 13.15
C ASP A 103 -6.98 4.13 12.19
N PHE A 104 -6.53 5.38 12.17
CA PHE A 104 -5.47 5.83 11.24
C PHE A 104 -4.17 6.12 11.99
N PHE A 105 -3.08 5.49 11.57
CA PHE A 105 -1.76 5.61 12.18
C PHE A 105 -0.69 6.06 11.19
N HIS A 106 0.00 7.15 11.56
CA HIS A 106 1.16 7.62 10.81
C HIS A 106 2.38 6.77 11.15
N GLY A 107 2.92 6.09 10.15
CA GLY A 107 4.03 5.16 10.24
C GLY A 107 3.97 4.14 9.10
N GLY A 108 4.99 3.31 8.98
CA GLY A 108 5.04 2.26 7.97
C GLY A 108 5.28 0.89 8.58
N PHE A 109 5.74 -0.01 7.73
CA PHE A 109 6.05 -1.39 8.09
C PHE A 109 7.06 -1.48 9.24
N LEU A 110 8.06 -0.59 9.28
CA LEU A 110 9.15 -0.62 10.24
C LEU A 110 8.85 0.18 11.53
N THR A 111 8.00 1.19 11.45
CA THR A 111 7.77 2.16 12.53
C THR A 111 6.42 2.00 13.23
N TYR A 112 5.38 1.46 12.57
CA TYR A 112 4.09 1.22 13.22
C TYR A 112 4.21 0.28 14.42
N ARG A 113 3.65 0.65 15.56
CA ARG A 113 3.66 -0.16 16.78
C ARG A 113 2.26 -0.63 17.07
N HIS A 114 1.97 -1.85 16.62
CA HIS A 114 0.69 -2.48 16.89
C HIS A 114 0.49 -2.66 18.40
N SER A 115 -0.72 -2.32 18.85
CA SER A 115 -1.16 -2.50 20.24
C SER A 115 -2.60 -3.00 20.25
N GLY A 116 -2.93 -3.80 21.27
CA GLY A 116 -4.25 -4.40 21.43
C GLY A 116 -4.36 -5.81 20.83
N GLU A 117 -5.55 -6.13 20.30
CA GLU A 117 -5.85 -7.43 19.72
C GLU A 117 -5.07 -7.62 18.41
N LEU A 118 -4.45 -8.80 18.28
CA LEU A 118 -3.85 -9.25 17.02
C LEU A 118 -4.89 -9.24 15.89
N ALA A 119 -4.43 -9.00 14.67
CA ALA A 119 -5.27 -8.91 13.49
C ALA A 119 -5.64 -10.29 12.94
N ASP A 120 -6.85 -10.39 12.40
CA ASP A 120 -7.28 -11.55 11.61
C ASP A 120 -6.60 -11.51 10.22
N MET A 121 -6.37 -10.31 9.70
CA MET A 121 -5.72 -10.11 8.41
C MET A 121 -4.79 -8.90 8.40
N VAL A 122 -3.67 -9.03 7.70
CA VAL A 122 -2.81 -7.91 7.31
C VAL A 122 -2.81 -7.83 5.79
N ILE A 123 -3.04 -6.63 5.28
CA ILE A 123 -3.21 -6.36 3.86
C ILE A 123 -2.21 -5.28 3.46
N THR A 124 -1.54 -5.48 2.33
CA THR A 124 -0.75 -4.43 1.70
C THR A 124 -0.91 -4.49 0.20
N GLN A 125 -1.03 -3.31 -0.41
CA GLN A 125 -1.24 -3.14 -1.84
C GLN A 125 -0.29 -2.09 -2.37
N LEU A 126 0.58 -2.46 -3.32
CA LEU A 126 1.52 -1.56 -4.00
C LEU A 126 2.31 -0.69 -3.01
N ALA A 127 2.88 -1.29 -1.96
CA ALA A 127 3.59 -0.55 -0.92
C ALA A 127 4.81 -1.28 -0.35
N LEU A 128 4.85 -2.62 -0.35
CA LEU A 128 5.97 -3.37 0.20
C LEU A 128 7.22 -3.25 -0.68
N HIS A 129 7.05 -3.03 -1.99
CA HIS A 129 8.15 -2.78 -2.95
C HIS A 129 8.99 -1.53 -2.64
N HIS A 130 8.51 -0.60 -1.80
CA HIS A 130 9.31 0.54 -1.37
C HIS A 130 10.41 0.16 -0.36
N LEU A 131 10.33 -1.01 0.27
CA LEU A 131 11.37 -1.45 1.20
C LEU A 131 12.48 -2.23 0.49
N PRO A 132 13.76 -1.97 0.77
CA PRO A 132 14.85 -2.84 0.35
C PRO A 132 14.68 -4.25 0.92
N ASP A 133 15.24 -5.27 0.26
CA ASP A 133 14.95 -6.69 0.56
C ASP A 133 15.18 -7.09 2.01
N PHE A 134 16.28 -6.62 2.63
CA PHE A 134 16.52 -6.85 4.04
C PHE A 134 15.39 -6.29 4.92
N TRP A 135 14.91 -5.09 4.60
CA TRP A 135 13.85 -4.43 5.34
C TRP A 135 12.48 -5.03 5.04
N LYS A 136 12.23 -5.57 3.85
CA LYS A 136 11.06 -6.42 3.58
C LYS A 136 11.02 -7.62 4.51
N GLN A 137 12.14 -8.32 4.71
CA GLN A 137 12.19 -9.45 5.65
C GLN A 137 11.87 -9.01 7.08
N VAL A 138 12.37 -7.85 7.51
CA VAL A 138 12.04 -7.27 8.82
C VAL A 138 10.56 -6.93 8.91
N ALA A 139 9.97 -6.32 7.88
CA ALA A 139 8.55 -6.02 7.77
C ALA A 139 7.70 -7.28 7.89
N LEU A 140 8.00 -8.33 7.12
CA LEU A 140 7.28 -9.61 7.16
C LEU A 140 7.34 -10.26 8.54
N LYS A 141 8.50 -10.25 9.22
CA LYS A 141 8.61 -10.75 10.61
C LYS A 141 7.78 -9.95 11.60
N ARG A 142 7.62 -8.64 11.38
CA ARG A 142 6.80 -7.77 12.22
C ARG A 142 5.31 -8.01 11.96
N ILE A 143 4.91 -8.10 10.70
CA ILE A 143 3.55 -8.46 10.28
C ILE A 143 3.13 -9.81 10.88
N PHE A 144 4.00 -10.83 10.82
CA PHE A 144 3.71 -12.14 11.41
C PHE A 144 3.37 -12.04 12.91
N LYS A 145 4.04 -11.17 13.67
CA LYS A 145 3.76 -10.96 15.10
C LYS A 145 2.48 -10.16 15.37
N MET A 146 1.91 -9.53 14.34
CA MET A 146 0.66 -8.78 14.44
C MET A 146 -0.56 -9.65 14.08
N LEU A 147 -0.34 -10.81 13.48
CA LEU A 147 -1.41 -11.74 13.09
C LEU A 147 -1.77 -12.69 14.23
N LYS A 148 -3.06 -13.01 14.34
CA LYS A 148 -3.53 -14.16 15.13
C LYS A 148 -3.00 -15.47 14.52
N GLU A 149 -3.02 -16.53 15.31
CA GLU A 149 -2.87 -17.88 14.76
C GLU A 149 -4.00 -18.16 13.74
N GLY A 150 -3.62 -18.66 12.56
CA GLY A 150 -4.54 -18.79 11.42
C GLY A 150 -4.88 -17.49 10.69
N GLY A 151 -4.32 -16.35 11.10
CA GLY A 151 -4.49 -15.08 10.42
C GLY A 151 -3.80 -15.06 9.04
N THR A 152 -4.28 -14.18 8.15
CA THR A 152 -3.83 -14.14 6.75
C THR A 152 -3.06 -12.86 6.43
N LEU A 153 -1.92 -12.99 5.75
CA LEU A 153 -1.25 -11.89 5.07
C LEU A 153 -1.62 -11.91 3.59
N TYR A 154 -2.23 -10.83 3.11
CA TYR A 154 -2.46 -10.60 1.68
C TYR A 154 -1.49 -9.53 1.15
N ILE A 155 -0.80 -9.86 0.06
CA ILE A 155 0.14 -8.96 -0.62
C ILE A 155 -0.30 -8.88 -2.08
N LYS A 156 -0.60 -7.65 -2.54
CA LYS A 156 -0.68 -7.33 -3.96
C LYS A 156 0.44 -6.34 -4.24
N ASP A 157 1.43 -6.73 -5.04
CA ASP A 157 2.56 -5.85 -5.30
C ASP A 157 3.13 -6.00 -6.71
N THR A 158 4.00 -5.07 -7.10
CA THR A 158 4.77 -5.11 -8.35
C THR A 158 5.78 -6.24 -8.26
N VAL A 159 5.58 -7.25 -9.11
CA VAL A 159 6.45 -8.42 -9.22
C VAL A 159 6.93 -8.59 -10.66
N TYR A 160 8.23 -8.78 -10.84
CA TYR A 160 8.87 -9.06 -12.11
C TYR A 160 8.93 -10.57 -12.33
N SER A 161 8.12 -11.05 -13.28
CA SER A 161 8.06 -12.47 -13.63
C SER A 161 8.46 -12.65 -15.10
N PHE A 162 9.76 -12.84 -15.32
CA PHE A 162 10.35 -13.11 -16.63
C PHE A 162 11.67 -13.86 -16.46
N ASP A 163 12.17 -14.47 -17.54
CA ASP A 163 13.51 -15.06 -17.57
C ASP A 163 14.55 -13.95 -17.48
N THR A 164 15.34 -13.94 -16.40
CA THR A 164 16.30 -12.88 -16.08
C THR A 164 17.34 -12.65 -17.17
N ASP A 165 17.63 -13.63 -18.02
CA ASP A 165 18.51 -13.43 -19.17
C ASP A 165 17.96 -12.42 -20.19
N ASN A 166 16.64 -12.18 -20.16
CA ASN A 166 15.92 -11.26 -21.05
C ASN A 166 15.54 -9.92 -20.39
N TYR A 167 16.13 -9.57 -19.24
CA TYR A 167 15.73 -8.39 -18.44
C TYR A 167 15.68 -7.09 -19.25
N ARG A 168 16.70 -6.83 -20.09
CA ARG A 168 16.75 -5.60 -20.92
C ARG A 168 15.55 -5.52 -21.86
N GLN A 169 15.29 -6.59 -22.62
CA GLN A 169 14.21 -6.63 -23.59
C GLN A 169 12.85 -6.48 -22.91
N PHE A 170 12.67 -7.11 -21.75
CA PHE A 170 11.46 -6.99 -20.95
C PHE A 170 11.19 -5.53 -20.54
N PHE A 171 12.16 -4.88 -19.90
CA PHE A 171 11.98 -3.51 -19.42
C PHE A 171 11.84 -2.50 -20.57
N GLU A 172 12.67 -2.60 -21.62
CA GLU A 172 12.55 -1.72 -22.80
C GLU A 172 11.17 -1.83 -23.46
N LYS A 173 10.66 -3.07 -23.60
CA LYS A 173 9.33 -3.32 -24.13
C LYS A 173 8.25 -2.73 -23.22
N TRP A 174 8.31 -3.01 -21.91
CA TRP A 174 7.30 -2.52 -20.96
C TRP A 174 7.24 -0.99 -20.95
N ILE A 175 8.38 -0.31 -20.86
CA ILE A 175 8.48 1.15 -20.91
C ILE A 175 7.89 1.68 -22.24
N SER A 176 8.23 1.04 -23.36
CA SER A 176 7.70 1.42 -24.69
C SER A 176 6.18 1.27 -24.77
N GLU A 177 5.63 0.16 -24.28
CA GLU A 177 4.19 -0.11 -24.27
C GLU A 177 3.43 0.85 -23.33
N THR A 178 3.98 1.16 -22.16
CA THR A 178 3.43 2.18 -21.26
C THR A 178 3.44 3.55 -21.92
N ARG A 179 4.53 3.94 -22.59
CA ARG A 179 4.62 5.22 -23.32
C ARG A 179 3.53 5.34 -24.38
N ILE A 180 3.28 4.26 -25.14
CA ILE A 180 2.26 4.22 -26.19
C ILE A 180 0.84 4.29 -25.60
N SER A 181 0.58 3.53 -24.52
CA SER A 181 -0.78 3.36 -23.99
C SER A 181 -1.19 4.44 -22.99
N ALA A 182 -0.24 5.01 -22.26
CA ALA A 182 -0.50 5.89 -21.12
C ALA A 182 0.35 7.18 -21.11
N GLY A 183 1.21 7.38 -22.11
CA GLY A 183 1.97 8.61 -22.31
C GLY A 183 3.33 8.66 -21.61
N GLU A 184 4.06 9.75 -21.87
CA GLU A 184 5.46 9.93 -21.42
C GLU A 184 5.60 10.02 -19.91
N GLU A 185 4.66 10.67 -19.22
CA GLU A 185 4.73 10.84 -17.77
C GLU A 185 4.71 9.49 -17.04
N LEU A 186 3.77 8.60 -17.41
CA LEU A 186 3.69 7.28 -16.77
C LEU A 186 4.87 6.38 -17.17
N ALA A 187 5.38 6.52 -18.41
CA ALA A 187 6.57 5.79 -18.82
C ALA A 187 7.81 6.21 -18.00
N TRP A 188 7.94 7.50 -17.68
CA TRP A 188 8.99 8.02 -16.83
C TRP A 188 8.84 7.57 -15.36
N ASP A 189 7.61 7.51 -14.85
CA ASP A 189 7.32 6.93 -13.52
C ASP A 189 7.75 5.44 -13.47
N VAL A 190 7.44 4.66 -14.51
CA VAL A 190 7.86 3.24 -14.62
C VAL A 190 9.38 3.11 -14.68
N GLU A 191 10.08 3.91 -15.50
CA GLU A 191 11.54 3.95 -15.54
C GLU A 191 12.15 4.27 -14.17
N THR A 192 11.53 5.20 -13.44
CA THR A 192 11.98 5.59 -12.10
C THR A 192 11.75 4.47 -11.10
N ALA A 193 10.60 3.81 -11.13
CA ALA A 193 10.28 2.66 -10.28
C ALA A 193 11.29 1.51 -10.50
N ILE A 194 11.55 1.14 -11.76
CA ILE A 194 12.52 0.09 -12.11
C ILE A 194 13.92 0.38 -11.53
N ARG A 195 14.34 1.65 -11.54
CA ARG A 195 15.70 2.05 -11.11
C ARG A 195 15.85 2.21 -9.61
N ASN A 196 14.83 2.72 -8.93
CA ASN A 196 14.96 3.27 -7.57
C ASN A 196 14.08 2.58 -6.53
N GLU A 197 13.12 1.75 -6.93
CA GLU A 197 12.32 0.94 -6.02
C GLU A 197 12.85 -0.50 -5.96
N PHE A 198 12.27 -1.28 -5.04
CA PHE A 198 12.71 -2.64 -4.76
C PHE A 198 11.57 -3.61 -5.09
N SER A 199 11.02 -3.54 -6.31
CA SER A 199 10.05 -4.52 -6.80
C SER A 199 10.66 -5.94 -6.76
N THR A 200 9.82 -6.96 -6.52
CA THR A 200 10.26 -8.35 -6.28
C THR A 200 10.22 -9.21 -7.52
#